data_AF-A0A3B8L8D2-F1
#
_entry.id   AF-A0A3B8L8D2-F1
#
_cell.length_a   1.000
_cell.length_b   1.000
_cell.length_c   1.000
_cell.angle_alpha   90.00
_cell.angle_beta   90.00
_cell.angle_gamma   90.00
#
_symmetry.space_group_name_H-M   'P 1'
#
loop_
_entity.id
_entity.type
_entity.pdbx_description
1 polymer ?
#
loop_
_entity_poly.entity_id
_entity_poly.type
_entity_poly.pdbx_seq_one_letter_code
_entity_poly.pdbx_strand_id
1 'polypeptide(L)'
;MPRLFVPNFGFEEEIAGHSLSRSASEATRGLIGCWDAVLGPTDAVCPIPYTRPQAVLTDCSEPWEIVPWGWSRPMVRWANSICPVVSCPDPSVVEMLNRRRWGFAREKDIEMAPRGSAVVESVEACVRLLSKPASEGLGWIVKADLGSSGRGQRRFGSGEMTNEFVTWVSSRLTRYGMVQVEPVLPSVREVGVQYDVQAGGEVVLCGITELLTTDSGAYRGTRIFRCGEETVQGLGRLVEMLEPVAEQVAETGYSGPLGVDSMQFQSDELGEGWRPVQDVNARFTMGRCALEWSTELPVGTRGTVLAASWGSAESVDRRVASLPEKVAGLRNALRFSPPESPPTTGAGLVLLVYDKEGDALEIEAAALRAIQESTDT
;
A
#
# COMPACT_ATOMS: atom_id res chain seq x y z
N MET A 1 15.69 22.27 -8.26
CA MET A 1 15.09 22.10 -6.93
C MET A 1 15.21 20.65 -6.51
N PRO A 2 16.07 20.34 -5.53
CA PRO A 2 16.21 18.99 -5.00
C PRO A 2 15.02 18.60 -4.12
N ARG A 3 14.70 17.30 -4.05
CA ARG A 3 13.59 16.77 -3.25
C ARG A 3 14.11 16.08 -1.99
N LEU A 4 13.44 16.34 -0.87
CA LEU A 4 13.66 15.67 0.40
C LEU A 4 12.49 14.73 0.69
N PHE A 5 12.72 13.43 0.53
CA PHE A 5 11.75 12.38 0.79
C PHE A 5 11.62 12.13 2.29
N VAL A 6 10.40 12.13 2.83
CA VAL A 6 10.15 12.01 4.27
C VAL A 6 9.38 10.72 4.57
N PRO A 7 9.99 9.76 5.28
CA PRO A 7 9.41 8.45 5.54
C PRO A 7 8.41 8.48 6.72
N ASN A 8 7.34 9.28 6.64
CA ASN A 8 6.25 9.23 7.61
C ASN A 8 5.28 8.07 7.33
N PHE A 9 5.81 6.84 7.33
CA PHE A 9 5.03 5.60 7.13
C PHE A 9 3.93 5.36 8.18
N GLY A 10 3.86 6.20 9.22
CA GLY A 10 2.75 6.30 10.17
C GLY A 10 1.63 7.22 9.74
N PHE A 11 1.61 7.64 8.48
CA PHE A 11 0.68 8.62 7.93
C PHE A 11 -0.78 8.37 8.32
N GLU A 12 -1.28 7.14 8.27
CA GLU A 12 -2.67 6.82 8.64
C GLU A 12 -2.96 7.10 10.13
N GLU A 13 -1.97 6.90 10.99
CA GLU A 13 -2.08 7.28 12.40
C GLU A 13 -2.06 8.81 12.55
N GLU A 14 -1.20 9.50 11.80
CA GLU A 14 -1.09 10.96 11.83
C GLU A 14 -2.39 11.66 11.41
N ILE A 15 -3.04 11.20 10.32
CA ILE A 15 -4.34 11.73 9.89
C ILE A 15 -5.47 11.34 10.84
N ALA A 16 -5.35 10.21 11.56
CA ALA A 16 -6.25 9.83 12.62
C ALA A 16 -6.04 10.65 13.92
N GLY A 17 -5.06 11.55 13.97
CA GLY A 17 -4.74 12.35 15.15
C GLY A 17 -3.94 11.59 16.22
N HIS A 18 -3.28 10.50 15.83
CA HIS A 18 -2.49 9.64 16.71
C HIS A 18 -1.02 9.58 16.26
N SER A 19 -0.19 9.01 17.13
CA SER A 19 1.21 8.71 16.81
C SER A 19 1.39 7.20 16.71
N LEU A 20 2.28 6.74 15.84
CA LEU A 20 2.72 5.35 15.85
C LEU A 20 3.25 4.96 17.24
N SER A 21 2.99 3.72 17.65
CA SER A 21 3.69 3.14 18.80
C SER A 21 5.19 3.06 18.50
N ARG A 22 6.02 2.99 19.55
CA ARG A 22 7.47 2.83 19.39
C ARG A 22 7.82 1.61 18.54
N SER A 23 7.19 0.47 18.81
CA SER A 23 7.40 -0.78 18.06
C SER A 23 6.97 -0.66 16.60
N ALA A 24 5.86 0.03 16.32
CA ALA A 24 5.42 0.25 14.94
C ALA A 24 6.36 1.22 14.20
N SER A 25 6.82 2.28 14.87
CA SER A 25 7.82 3.21 14.35
C SER A 25 9.13 2.49 14.00
N GLU A 26 9.63 1.64 14.89
CA GLU A 26 10.83 0.81 14.67
C GLU A 26 10.63 -0.15 13.48
N ALA A 27 9.47 -0.81 13.37
CA ALA A 27 9.17 -1.70 12.25
C ALA A 27 9.13 -0.97 10.90
N THR A 28 8.63 0.27 10.87
CA THR A 28 8.62 1.07 9.63
C THR A 28 9.97 1.65 9.26
N ARG A 29 10.95 1.70 10.18
CA ARG A 29 12.28 2.25 9.90
C ARG A 29 12.94 1.54 8.73
N GLY A 30 12.78 0.21 8.69
CA GLY A 30 13.37 -0.58 7.64
C GLY A 30 12.81 -0.30 6.25
N LEU A 31 11.65 0.34 6.13
CA LEU A 31 11.03 0.63 4.84
C LEU A 31 11.66 1.82 4.11
N ILE A 32 12.58 2.56 4.73
CA ILE A 32 13.16 3.79 4.16
C ILE A 32 13.75 3.60 2.75
N GLY A 33 14.34 2.44 2.46
CA GLY A 33 14.90 2.12 1.15
C GLY A 33 13.86 1.92 0.04
N CYS A 34 12.55 1.91 0.35
CA CYS A 34 11.53 1.90 -0.71
C CYS A 34 11.57 3.15 -1.59
N TRP A 35 12.19 4.22 -1.10
CA TRP A 35 12.41 5.44 -1.88
C TRP A 35 13.49 5.29 -2.93
N ASP A 36 14.42 4.34 -2.81
CA ASP A 36 15.60 4.25 -3.68
C ASP A 36 15.24 4.24 -5.16
N ALA A 37 14.12 3.63 -5.51
CA ALA A 37 13.62 3.54 -6.89
C ALA A 37 13.10 4.88 -7.46
N VAL A 38 12.65 5.81 -6.62
CA VAL A 38 12.09 7.11 -7.05
C VAL A 38 13.09 8.29 -6.94
N LEU A 39 14.26 8.05 -6.34
CA LEU A 39 15.25 9.10 -6.09
C LEU A 39 15.94 9.56 -7.39
N GLY A 40 15.98 10.86 -7.59
CA GLY A 40 16.84 11.51 -8.57
C GLY A 40 18.24 11.79 -8.04
N PRO A 41 19.20 12.18 -8.90
CA PRO A 41 20.60 12.37 -8.52
C PRO A 41 20.86 13.41 -7.43
N THR A 42 19.95 14.36 -7.25
CA THR A 42 20.05 15.46 -6.28
C THR A 42 19.11 15.30 -5.09
N ASP A 43 18.36 14.20 -5.05
CA ASP A 43 17.38 13.98 -4.00
C ASP A 43 18.01 13.34 -2.78
N ALA A 44 17.34 13.50 -1.64
CA ALA A 44 17.75 12.92 -0.38
C ALA A 44 16.56 12.33 0.36
N VAL A 45 16.83 11.38 1.25
CA VAL A 45 15.83 10.83 2.17
C VAL A 45 16.13 11.34 3.58
N CYS A 46 15.11 11.86 4.25
CA CYS A 46 15.22 12.29 5.64
C CYS A 46 15.42 11.06 6.56
N PRO A 47 16.43 11.05 7.45
CA PRO A 47 16.67 9.93 8.35
C PRO A 47 15.50 9.71 9.31
N ILE A 48 15.36 8.49 9.84
CA ILE A 48 14.33 8.17 10.84
C ILE A 48 14.94 8.21 12.26
N PRO A 49 14.36 8.95 13.22
CA PRO A 49 13.14 9.76 13.09
C PRO A 49 13.40 11.05 12.29
N TYR A 50 12.45 11.42 11.42
CA TYR A 50 12.54 12.61 10.55
C TYR A 50 12.58 13.94 11.32
N THR A 51 12.43 13.91 12.64
CA THR A 51 12.44 15.07 13.53
C THR A 51 13.81 15.75 13.66
N ARG A 52 14.88 15.26 13.02
CA ARG A 52 16.23 15.85 13.03
C ARG A 52 16.83 15.96 11.63
N PRO A 53 16.41 16.94 10.81
CA PRO A 53 16.82 17.05 9.42
C PRO A 53 18.18 17.76 9.25
N GLN A 54 18.81 18.25 10.31
CA GLN A 54 20.02 19.08 10.22
C GLN A 54 21.18 18.38 9.49
N ALA A 55 21.25 17.05 9.52
CA ALA A 55 22.29 16.32 8.81
C ALA A 55 22.12 16.30 7.27
N VAL A 56 20.92 16.58 6.75
CA VAL A 56 20.59 16.55 5.32
C VAL A 56 20.51 17.95 4.72
N LEU A 57 20.13 18.94 5.53
CA LEU A 57 19.88 20.31 5.07
C LEU A 57 21.14 21.20 4.99
N THR A 58 22.30 20.76 5.50
CA THR A 58 23.49 21.61 5.66
C THR A 58 24.21 21.99 4.36
N ASP A 59 23.97 21.28 3.26
CA ASP A 59 24.79 21.39 2.04
C ASP A 59 24.03 21.91 0.81
N CYS A 60 22.77 22.37 0.95
CA CYS A 60 22.00 22.85 -0.19
C CYS A 60 21.78 24.37 -0.18
N SER A 61 22.08 25.01 -1.31
CA SER A 61 21.81 26.44 -1.54
C SER A 61 20.42 26.71 -2.13
N GLU A 62 19.76 25.66 -2.66
CA GLU A 62 18.38 25.72 -3.17
C GLU A 62 17.37 25.32 -2.08
N PRO A 63 16.13 25.86 -2.10
CA PRO A 63 15.06 25.36 -1.25
C PRO A 63 14.75 23.90 -1.60
N TRP A 64 14.45 23.09 -0.59
CA TRP A 64 14.04 21.70 -0.78
C TRP A 64 12.55 21.62 -1.11
N GLU A 65 12.20 20.75 -2.06
CA GLU A 65 10.83 20.25 -2.17
C GLU A 65 10.62 19.14 -1.14
N ILE A 66 9.60 19.25 -0.29
CA ILE A 66 9.31 18.22 0.70
C ILE A 66 8.36 17.19 0.10
N VAL A 67 8.77 15.92 0.08
CA VAL A 67 8.02 14.81 -0.50
C VAL A 67 7.76 13.76 0.58
N PRO A 68 6.67 13.88 1.37
CA PRO A 68 6.38 12.89 2.39
C PRO A 68 5.76 11.62 1.79
N TRP A 69 5.76 10.53 2.57
CA TRP A 69 4.93 9.36 2.26
C TRP A 69 3.48 9.78 2.07
N GLY A 70 2.95 10.62 2.96
CA GLY A 70 1.65 11.28 2.80
C GLY A 70 1.54 12.58 3.60
N TRP A 71 0.70 13.51 3.13
CA TRP A 71 0.51 14.82 3.75
C TRP A 71 -0.50 14.80 4.89
N SER A 72 -0.02 15.03 6.12
CA SER A 72 -0.84 15.11 7.34
C SER A 72 -0.69 16.49 7.99
N ARG A 73 -1.60 16.87 8.91
CA ARG A 73 -1.44 18.12 9.69
C ARG A 73 -0.10 18.18 10.46
N PRO A 74 0.35 17.10 11.15
CA PRO A 74 1.70 17.04 11.70
C PRO A 74 2.80 17.25 10.66
N MET A 75 2.70 16.62 9.48
CA MET A 75 3.69 16.73 8.42
C MET A 75 3.78 18.16 7.87
N VAL A 76 2.66 18.83 7.64
CA VAL A 76 2.63 20.24 7.21
C VAL A 76 3.31 21.14 8.25
N ARG A 77 3.04 20.94 9.55
CA ARG A 77 3.72 21.71 10.61
C ARG A 77 5.22 21.46 10.63
N TRP A 78 5.64 20.21 10.46
CA TRP A 78 7.05 19.84 10.40
C TRP A 78 7.73 20.45 9.15
N ALA A 79 7.12 20.36 7.98
CA ALA A 79 7.66 20.90 6.72
C ALA A 79 7.84 22.43 6.81
N ASN A 80 6.87 23.15 7.37
CA ASN A 80 6.97 24.60 7.58
C ASN A 80 8.07 25.00 8.60
N SER A 81 8.53 24.07 9.45
CA SER A 81 9.62 24.36 10.38
C SER A 81 11.02 24.31 9.73
N ILE A 82 11.13 23.75 8.52
CA ILE A 82 12.39 23.55 7.81
C ILE A 82 12.44 24.26 6.46
N CYS A 83 11.29 24.47 5.84
CA CYS A 83 11.16 25.14 4.55
C CYS A 83 10.25 26.36 4.71
N PRO A 84 10.67 27.55 4.25
CA PRO A 84 9.90 28.78 4.39
C PRO A 84 8.64 28.81 3.51
N VAL A 85 8.65 28.05 2.40
CA VAL A 85 7.52 27.89 1.49
C VAL A 85 7.33 26.40 1.25
N VAL A 86 6.18 25.87 1.66
CA VAL A 86 5.80 24.47 1.46
C VAL A 86 4.63 24.44 0.48
N SER A 87 4.82 23.77 -0.66
CA SER A 87 3.72 23.40 -1.55
C SER A 87 3.16 22.07 -1.06
N CYS A 88 1.90 22.06 -0.61
CA CYS A 88 1.22 20.85 -0.18
C CYS A 88 -0.30 20.94 -0.44
N PRO A 89 -0.98 19.80 -0.67
CA PRO A 89 -2.43 19.76 -0.68
C PRO A 89 -3.01 20.11 0.70
N ASP A 90 -4.27 20.51 0.75
CA ASP A 90 -4.98 20.72 2.01
C ASP A 90 -5.02 19.41 2.81
N PRO A 91 -4.43 19.33 4.01
CA PRO A 91 -4.38 18.09 4.78
C PRO A 91 -5.78 17.57 5.18
N SER A 92 -6.82 18.42 5.18
CA SER A 92 -8.20 17.98 5.38
C SER A 92 -8.77 17.24 4.17
N VAL A 93 -8.40 17.65 2.96
CA VAL A 93 -8.72 16.93 1.71
C VAL A 93 -7.98 15.59 1.68
N VAL A 94 -6.69 15.58 2.02
CA VAL A 94 -5.90 14.34 2.10
C VAL A 94 -6.50 13.36 3.11
N GLU A 95 -6.87 13.83 4.31
CA GLU A 95 -7.54 13.03 5.32
C GLU A 95 -8.88 12.47 4.80
N MET A 96 -9.70 13.30 4.17
CA MET A 96 -11.00 12.89 3.60
C MET A 96 -10.84 11.78 2.55
N LEU A 97 -9.90 11.93 1.61
CA LEU A 97 -9.69 10.99 0.52
C LEU A 97 -9.19 9.62 0.98
N ASN A 98 -8.38 9.58 2.04
CA ASN A 98 -7.87 8.33 2.61
C ASN A 98 -8.87 7.62 3.54
N ARG A 99 -10.03 8.23 3.84
CA ARG A 99 -11.09 7.59 4.63
C ARG A 99 -11.92 6.67 3.73
N ARG A 100 -12.13 5.44 4.19
CA ARG A 100 -12.97 4.45 3.49
C ARG A 100 -14.38 4.94 3.23
N ARG A 101 -14.92 5.80 4.11
CA ARG A 101 -16.22 6.45 3.87
C ARG A 101 -16.27 7.16 2.51
N TRP A 102 -15.20 7.85 2.10
CA TRP A 102 -15.15 8.55 0.82
C TRP A 102 -15.12 7.56 -0.34
N GLY A 103 -14.18 6.61 -0.33
CA GLY A 103 -14.07 5.58 -1.37
C GLY A 103 -15.36 4.77 -1.53
N PHE A 104 -16.00 4.38 -0.43
CA PHE A 104 -17.27 3.67 -0.44
C PHE A 104 -18.43 4.48 -1.02
N ALA A 105 -18.46 5.80 -0.79
CA ALA A 105 -19.46 6.67 -1.43
C ALA A 105 -19.28 6.68 -2.95
N ARG A 106 -18.03 6.76 -3.43
CA ARG A 106 -17.72 6.66 -4.87
C ARG A 106 -18.12 5.32 -5.47
N GLU A 107 -17.82 4.25 -4.75
CA GLU A 107 -18.17 2.89 -5.16
C GLU A 107 -19.70 2.71 -5.32
N LYS A 108 -20.48 3.37 -4.46
CA LYS A 108 -21.95 3.42 -4.56
C LYS A 108 -22.44 4.27 -5.73
N ASP A 109 -21.83 5.43 -5.97
CA ASP A 109 -22.23 6.34 -7.04
C ASP A 109 -22.08 5.68 -8.43
N ILE A 110 -21.13 4.76 -8.58
CA ILE A 110 -20.93 3.96 -9.80
C ILE A 110 -21.61 2.59 -9.77
N GLU A 111 -22.43 2.31 -8.75
CA GLU A 111 -23.17 1.06 -8.55
C GLU A 111 -22.31 -0.22 -8.50
N MET A 112 -21.05 -0.11 -8.05
CA MET A 112 -20.10 -1.24 -7.96
C MET A 112 -19.82 -1.70 -6.53
N ALA A 113 -20.46 -1.09 -5.54
CA ALA A 113 -20.30 -1.51 -4.15
C ALA A 113 -20.87 -2.93 -3.96
N PRO A 114 -20.14 -3.85 -3.29
CA PRO A 114 -20.65 -5.20 -3.05
C PRO A 114 -22.01 -5.15 -2.35
N ARG A 115 -22.95 -6.01 -2.77
CA ARG A 115 -24.33 -5.96 -2.27
C ARG A 115 -24.37 -6.25 -0.78
N GLY A 116 -25.13 -5.46 -0.04
CA GLY A 116 -25.20 -5.56 1.42
C GLY A 116 -24.10 -4.81 2.16
N SER A 117 -23.18 -4.16 1.45
CA SER A 117 -22.18 -3.30 2.08
C SER A 117 -22.83 -2.07 2.73
N ALA A 118 -22.35 -1.71 3.91
CA ALA A 118 -22.88 -0.60 4.69
C ALA A 118 -21.81 0.07 5.55
N VAL A 119 -21.96 1.39 5.73
CA VAL A 119 -21.32 2.12 6.82
C VAL A 119 -22.24 2.04 8.03
N VAL A 120 -21.70 1.62 9.17
CA VAL A 120 -22.43 1.54 10.44
C VAL A 120 -21.70 2.34 11.51
N GLU A 121 -22.47 3.01 12.34
CA GLU A 121 -21.98 3.96 13.35
C GLU A 121 -22.31 3.52 14.80
N SER A 122 -22.83 2.29 14.96
CA SER A 122 -23.06 1.68 16.27
C SER A 122 -22.78 0.18 16.28
N VAL A 123 -22.47 -0.35 17.48
CA VAL A 123 -22.22 -1.78 17.68
C VAL A 123 -23.48 -2.59 17.36
N GLU A 124 -24.65 -2.09 17.77
CA GLU A 124 -25.94 -2.76 17.56
C GLU A 124 -26.28 -2.86 16.08
N ALA A 125 -26.01 -1.81 15.29
CA ALA A 125 -26.19 -1.83 13.85
C ALA A 125 -25.24 -2.83 13.18
N CYS A 126 -23.97 -2.85 13.60
CA CYS A 126 -22.97 -3.80 13.10
C CYS A 126 -23.40 -5.25 13.40
N VAL A 127 -23.74 -5.56 14.65
CA VAL A 127 -24.18 -6.91 15.07
C VAL A 127 -25.45 -7.34 14.32
N ARG A 128 -26.42 -6.45 14.14
CA ARG A 128 -27.67 -6.73 13.40
C ARG A 128 -27.43 -7.05 11.92
N LEU A 129 -26.42 -6.44 11.31
CA LEU A 129 -26.04 -6.71 9.94
C LEU A 129 -25.34 -8.07 9.85
N LEU A 130 -24.36 -8.30 10.71
CA LEU A 130 -23.57 -9.55 10.77
C LEU A 130 -24.39 -10.77 11.21
N SER A 131 -25.51 -10.59 11.91
CA SER A 131 -26.41 -11.68 12.31
C SER A 131 -27.14 -12.31 11.13
N LYS A 132 -27.10 -11.67 9.96
CA LYS A 132 -27.63 -12.21 8.71
C LYS A 132 -26.48 -12.76 7.88
N PRO A 133 -26.67 -13.87 7.15
CA PRO A 133 -25.70 -14.28 6.13
C PRO A 133 -25.39 -13.14 5.16
N ALA A 134 -24.16 -13.07 4.69
CA ALA A 134 -23.81 -12.17 3.59
C ALA A 134 -24.65 -12.52 2.37
N SER A 135 -25.15 -11.50 1.67
CA SER A 135 -25.98 -11.68 0.48
C SER A 135 -25.21 -12.23 -0.71
N GLU A 136 -23.88 -12.17 -0.66
CA GLU A 136 -22.95 -12.69 -1.65
C GLU A 136 -21.60 -13.01 -0.95
N GLY A 137 -20.75 -13.78 -1.61
CA GLY A 137 -19.38 -14.03 -1.13
C GLY A 137 -19.26 -15.03 0.03
N LEU A 138 -18.11 -14.98 0.71
CA LEU A 138 -17.65 -16.00 1.66
C LEU A 138 -17.93 -15.65 3.14
N GLY A 139 -18.75 -14.63 3.39
CA GLY A 139 -19.02 -14.08 4.72
C GLY A 139 -18.84 -12.57 4.74
N TRP A 140 -18.61 -12.01 5.92
CA TRP A 140 -18.44 -10.57 6.13
C TRP A 140 -16.99 -10.19 6.43
N ILE A 141 -16.64 -8.96 6.12
CA ILE A 141 -15.45 -8.30 6.64
C ILE A 141 -15.86 -6.92 7.18
N VAL A 142 -15.35 -6.60 8.37
CA VAL A 142 -15.54 -5.32 9.01
C VAL A 142 -14.23 -4.57 8.95
N LYS A 143 -14.25 -3.36 8.38
CA LYS A 143 -13.10 -2.48 8.18
C LYS A 143 -13.29 -1.18 8.94
N ALA A 144 -12.26 -0.68 9.58
CA ALA A 144 -12.22 0.65 10.16
C ALA A 144 -12.13 1.73 9.06
N ASP A 145 -12.60 2.94 9.33
CA ASP A 145 -12.57 4.05 8.37
C ASP A 145 -11.16 4.35 7.84
N LEU A 146 -10.16 4.21 8.72
CA LEU A 146 -8.75 4.31 8.39
C LEU A 146 -8.04 3.01 8.79
N GLY A 147 -7.16 2.55 7.91
CA GLY A 147 -6.33 1.37 8.14
C GLY A 147 -5.17 1.32 7.14
N SER A 148 -4.10 0.61 7.49
CA SER A 148 -2.92 0.47 6.65
C SER A 148 -2.47 -0.98 6.55
N SER A 149 -2.16 -1.43 5.33
CA SER A 149 -1.58 -2.75 5.04
C SER A 149 -2.33 -3.93 5.69
N GLY A 150 -3.67 -3.94 5.56
CA GLY A 150 -4.52 -4.99 6.15
C GLY A 150 -4.76 -4.86 7.66
N ARG A 151 -4.23 -3.84 8.32
CA ARG A 151 -4.60 -3.50 9.70
C ARG A 151 -5.93 -2.77 9.73
N GLY A 152 -6.68 -2.96 10.81
CA GLY A 152 -7.97 -2.31 10.99
C GLY A 152 -9.13 -3.03 10.30
N GLN A 153 -8.95 -4.29 9.89
CA GLN A 153 -10.03 -5.13 9.38
C GLN A 153 -10.10 -6.49 10.09
N ARG A 154 -11.30 -7.07 10.16
CA ARG A 154 -11.55 -8.42 10.68
C ARG A 154 -12.61 -9.11 9.85
N ARG A 155 -12.32 -10.34 9.39
CA ARG A 155 -13.31 -11.21 8.78
C ARG A 155 -14.25 -11.77 9.85
N PHE A 156 -15.52 -11.92 9.48
CA PHE A 156 -16.57 -12.53 10.27
C PHE A 156 -17.34 -13.48 9.35
N GLY A 157 -17.13 -14.79 9.53
CA GLY A 157 -17.85 -15.81 8.78
C GLY A 157 -19.20 -16.14 9.42
N SER A 158 -19.60 -17.41 9.36
CA SER A 158 -20.69 -17.95 10.16
C SER A 158 -20.19 -18.38 11.54
N GLY A 159 -20.76 -17.86 12.62
CA GLY A 159 -20.40 -18.28 13.98
C GLY A 159 -20.93 -17.36 15.06
N GLU A 160 -20.63 -17.71 16.32
CA GLU A 160 -20.99 -16.87 17.47
C GLU A 160 -20.12 -15.61 17.52
N MET A 161 -20.76 -14.47 17.77
CA MET A 161 -20.08 -13.19 17.93
C MET A 161 -19.30 -13.18 19.25
N THR A 162 -17.96 -13.13 19.17
CA THR A 162 -17.13 -13.13 20.38
C THR A 162 -17.08 -11.75 21.03
N ASN A 163 -16.91 -11.72 22.36
CA ASN A 163 -16.71 -10.48 23.11
C ASN A 163 -15.49 -9.69 22.60
N GLU A 164 -14.45 -10.39 22.14
CA GLU A 164 -13.25 -9.75 21.59
C GLU A 164 -13.56 -9.02 20.27
N PHE A 165 -14.37 -9.62 19.39
CA PHE A 165 -14.78 -8.98 18.15
C PHE A 165 -15.64 -7.73 18.43
N VAL A 166 -16.60 -7.84 19.35
CA VAL A 166 -17.45 -6.69 19.74
C VAL A 166 -16.61 -5.57 20.35
N THR A 167 -15.67 -5.90 21.24
CA THR A 167 -14.75 -4.94 21.84
C THR A 167 -13.90 -4.26 20.77
N TRP A 168 -13.43 -5.02 19.78
CA TRP A 168 -12.69 -4.47 18.65
C TRP A 168 -13.55 -3.51 17.82
N VAL A 169 -14.78 -3.88 17.44
CA VAL A 169 -15.70 -2.99 16.70
C VAL A 169 -15.99 -1.71 17.49
N SER A 170 -16.29 -1.84 18.79
CA SER A 170 -16.52 -0.71 19.69
C SER A 170 -15.31 0.24 19.69
N SER A 171 -14.09 -0.28 19.78
CA SER A 171 -12.87 0.53 19.73
C SER A 171 -12.71 1.30 18.41
N ARG A 172 -13.12 0.72 17.27
CA ARG A 172 -13.07 1.39 15.95
C ARG A 172 -14.14 2.45 15.83
N LEU A 173 -15.35 2.19 16.32
CA LEU A 173 -16.43 3.17 16.39
C LEU A 173 -16.05 4.37 17.28
N THR A 174 -15.49 4.12 18.47
CA THR A 174 -15.00 5.20 19.34
C THR A 174 -13.91 6.03 18.67
N ARG A 175 -13.00 5.37 17.94
CA ARG A 175 -11.85 6.04 17.35
C ARG A 175 -12.18 6.78 16.04
N TYR A 176 -13.04 6.22 15.20
CA TYR A 176 -13.27 6.69 13.83
C TYR A 176 -14.72 7.10 13.56
N GLY A 177 -15.63 6.88 14.50
CA GLY A 177 -17.07 7.16 14.36
C GLY A 177 -17.83 6.14 13.50
N MET A 178 -17.13 5.23 12.81
CA MET A 178 -17.76 4.26 11.92
C MET A 178 -16.90 3.01 11.72
N VAL A 179 -17.57 1.96 11.25
CA VAL A 179 -16.94 0.84 10.53
C VAL A 179 -17.71 0.59 9.23
N GLN A 180 -16.99 0.14 8.21
CA GLN A 180 -17.56 -0.38 6.98
C GLN A 180 -17.70 -1.89 7.11
N VAL A 181 -18.89 -2.40 6.82
CA VAL A 181 -19.19 -3.83 6.77
C VAL A 181 -19.48 -4.17 5.32
N GLU A 182 -18.80 -5.17 4.79
CA GLU A 182 -18.95 -5.59 3.40
C GLU A 182 -18.82 -7.12 3.27
N PRO A 183 -19.44 -7.74 2.26
CA PRO A 183 -19.19 -9.13 1.92
C PRO A 183 -17.71 -9.38 1.55
N VAL A 184 -17.21 -10.56 1.89
CA VAL A 184 -15.91 -11.05 1.42
C VAL A 184 -16.10 -11.64 0.02
N LEU A 185 -15.76 -10.87 -1.00
CA LEU A 185 -15.76 -11.38 -2.37
C LEU A 185 -14.60 -12.37 -2.61
N PRO A 186 -14.81 -13.43 -3.40
CA PRO A 186 -13.76 -14.35 -3.83
C PRO A 186 -12.80 -13.64 -4.81
N SER A 187 -11.75 -13.03 -4.26
CA SER A 187 -10.70 -12.35 -5.01
C SER A 187 -9.93 -13.33 -5.89
N VAL A 188 -9.80 -13.02 -7.18
CA VAL A 188 -8.93 -13.70 -8.13
C VAL A 188 -7.59 -12.96 -8.22
N ARG A 189 -7.65 -11.63 -8.19
CA ARG A 189 -6.50 -10.74 -8.31
C ARG A 189 -6.79 -9.40 -7.65
N GLU A 190 -5.80 -8.84 -6.98
CA GLU A 190 -5.82 -7.45 -6.50
C GLU A 190 -4.78 -6.64 -7.27
N VAL A 191 -5.11 -5.41 -7.62
CA VAL A 191 -4.22 -4.49 -8.32
C VAL A 191 -4.28 -3.11 -7.68
N GLY A 192 -3.16 -2.39 -7.71
CA GLY A 192 -3.12 -0.98 -7.36
C GLY A 192 -2.93 -0.17 -8.65
N VAL A 193 -3.92 0.65 -9.00
CA VAL A 193 -3.83 1.60 -10.11
C VAL A 193 -3.23 2.90 -9.58
N GLN A 194 -2.09 3.30 -10.13
CA GLN A 194 -1.30 4.43 -9.64
C GLN A 194 -1.45 5.62 -10.58
N TYR A 195 -1.82 6.76 -10.03
CA TYR A 195 -1.96 8.04 -10.70
C TYR A 195 -1.04 9.09 -10.07
N ASP A 196 -0.85 10.19 -10.79
CA ASP A 196 -0.27 11.43 -10.31
C ASP A 196 -1.22 12.58 -10.63
N VAL A 197 -1.77 13.22 -9.59
CA VAL A 197 -2.66 14.37 -9.75
C VAL A 197 -1.81 15.64 -9.71
N GLN A 198 -1.71 16.33 -10.84
CA GLN A 198 -0.91 17.53 -10.98
C GLN A 198 -1.59 18.73 -10.28
N ALA A 199 -0.81 19.75 -9.94
CA ALA A 199 -1.33 20.97 -9.29
C ALA A 199 -2.40 21.72 -10.12
N GLY A 200 -2.46 21.48 -11.43
CA GLY A 200 -3.50 22.01 -12.34
C GLY A 200 -4.77 21.15 -12.43
N GLY A 201 -4.84 20.03 -11.72
CA GLY A 201 -5.96 19.08 -11.76
C GLY A 201 -5.85 18.02 -12.86
N GLU A 202 -4.78 18.02 -13.67
CA GLU A 202 -4.52 16.95 -14.63
C GLU A 202 -4.22 15.64 -13.88
N VAL A 203 -4.90 14.56 -14.27
CA VAL A 203 -4.69 13.22 -13.72
C VAL A 203 -3.86 12.40 -14.71
N VAL A 204 -2.68 11.96 -14.29
CA VAL A 204 -1.78 11.14 -15.11
C VAL A 204 -1.77 9.72 -14.59
N LEU A 205 -2.12 8.73 -15.44
CA LEU A 205 -1.94 7.32 -15.11
C LEU A 205 -0.44 6.97 -15.16
N CYS A 206 0.13 6.60 -14.01
CA CYS A 206 1.53 6.17 -13.90
C CYS A 206 1.70 4.69 -14.26
N GLY A 207 0.72 3.85 -13.91
CA GLY A 207 0.77 2.43 -14.19
C GLY A 207 -0.11 1.60 -13.26
N ILE A 208 -0.07 0.29 -13.44
CA ILE A 208 -0.83 -0.67 -12.64
C ILE A 208 0.13 -1.74 -12.14
N THR A 209 -0.01 -2.13 -10.87
CA THR A 209 0.77 -3.21 -10.26
C THR A 209 -0.16 -4.24 -9.64
N GLU A 210 0.25 -5.50 -9.61
CA GLU A 210 -0.45 -6.50 -8.80
C GLU A 210 -0.16 -6.27 -7.32
N LEU A 211 -1.20 -6.25 -6.50
CA LEU A 211 -1.11 -6.18 -5.06
C LEU A 211 -1.15 -7.61 -4.51
N LEU A 212 -0.06 -8.05 -3.88
CA LEU A 212 0.02 -9.37 -3.27
C LEU A 212 -0.35 -9.26 -1.80
N THR A 213 -1.39 -9.97 -1.37
CA THR A 213 -1.86 -9.99 0.02
C THR A 213 -1.84 -11.40 0.61
N THR A 214 -1.81 -11.49 1.94
CA THR A 214 -2.07 -12.74 2.68
C THR A 214 -3.57 -13.02 2.73
N ASP A 215 -3.96 -14.21 3.18
CA ASP A 215 -5.37 -14.53 3.45
C ASP A 215 -6.01 -13.60 4.51
N SER A 216 -5.19 -13.01 5.39
CA SER A 216 -5.61 -11.99 6.36
C SER A 216 -5.68 -10.57 5.77
N GLY A 217 -5.31 -10.40 4.50
CA GLY A 217 -5.29 -9.12 3.78
C GLY A 217 -4.06 -8.26 4.08
N ALA A 218 -3.01 -8.81 4.70
CA ALA A 218 -1.77 -8.10 4.94
C ALA A 218 -0.93 -8.03 3.66
N TYR A 219 -0.22 -6.91 3.46
CA TYR A 219 0.67 -6.75 2.31
C TYR A 219 1.80 -7.78 2.32
N ARG A 220 1.96 -8.51 1.21
CA ARG A 220 3.08 -9.44 0.96
C ARG A 220 4.06 -8.90 -0.06
N GLY A 221 3.61 -8.06 -0.98
CA GLY A 221 4.45 -7.59 -2.06
C GLY A 221 3.68 -6.94 -3.18
N THR A 222 4.42 -6.53 -4.20
CA THR A 222 3.93 -5.91 -5.41
C THR A 222 4.57 -6.58 -6.61
N ARG A 223 3.75 -7.12 -7.51
CA ARG A 223 4.25 -7.61 -8.80
C ARG A 223 4.15 -6.51 -9.84
N ILE A 224 5.25 -6.30 -10.55
CA ILE A 224 5.40 -5.22 -11.51
C ILE A 224 4.92 -5.72 -12.88
N PHE A 225 3.99 -4.97 -13.48
CA PHE A 225 3.58 -5.20 -14.86
C PHE A 225 4.35 -4.29 -15.81
N ARG A 226 4.76 -4.82 -16.97
CA ARG A 226 5.26 -3.97 -18.04
C ARG A 226 4.10 -3.57 -18.96
N CYS A 227 4.14 -2.35 -19.48
CA CYS A 227 3.19 -1.90 -20.47
C CYS A 227 3.16 -2.85 -21.67
N GLY A 228 1.97 -3.26 -22.10
CA GLY A 228 1.77 -4.14 -23.26
C GLY A 228 1.80 -5.65 -22.97
N GLU A 229 2.00 -6.10 -21.73
CA GLU A 229 1.87 -7.52 -21.39
C GLU A 229 0.40 -7.99 -21.37
N GLU A 230 0.15 -9.28 -21.67
CA GLU A 230 -1.20 -9.87 -21.67
C GLU A 230 -1.96 -9.63 -20.36
N THR A 231 -1.26 -9.67 -19.22
CA THR A 231 -1.81 -9.34 -17.90
C THR A 231 -2.41 -7.93 -17.83
N VAL A 232 -1.90 -7.00 -18.64
CA VAL A 232 -2.34 -5.60 -18.74
C VAL A 232 -3.49 -5.43 -19.73
N GLN A 233 -3.62 -6.30 -20.74
CA GLN A 233 -4.62 -6.18 -21.81
C GLN A 233 -6.07 -6.25 -21.30
N GLY A 234 -6.32 -6.88 -20.13
CA GLY A 234 -7.62 -6.90 -19.46
C GLY A 234 -7.92 -5.72 -18.52
N LEU A 235 -6.93 -4.84 -18.28
CA LEU A 235 -7.03 -3.77 -17.29
C LEU A 235 -7.58 -2.45 -17.86
N GLY A 236 -7.72 -2.32 -19.18
CA GLY A 236 -8.25 -1.10 -19.81
C GLY A 236 -9.63 -0.72 -19.28
N ARG A 237 -10.52 -1.71 -19.16
CA ARG A 237 -11.86 -1.50 -18.58
C ARG A 237 -11.81 -1.03 -17.13
N LEU A 238 -10.84 -1.50 -16.34
CA LEU A 238 -10.67 -1.03 -14.96
C LEU A 238 -10.24 0.44 -14.94
N VAL A 239 -9.32 0.84 -15.81
CA VAL A 239 -8.88 2.24 -15.93
C VAL A 239 -10.06 3.13 -16.31
N GLU A 240 -10.85 2.75 -17.31
CA GLU A 240 -12.07 3.47 -17.71
C GLU A 240 -13.08 3.61 -16.53
N MET A 241 -13.25 2.57 -15.72
CA MET A 241 -14.10 2.63 -14.51
C MET A 241 -13.56 3.59 -13.45
N LEU A 242 -12.24 3.79 -13.40
CA LEU A 242 -11.57 4.60 -12.37
C LEU A 242 -11.33 6.05 -12.80
N GLU A 243 -11.39 6.36 -14.09
CA GLU A 243 -11.21 7.73 -14.60
C GLU A 243 -12.13 8.74 -13.89
N PRO A 244 -13.45 8.51 -13.74
CA PRO A 244 -14.31 9.44 -13.00
C PRO A 244 -13.96 9.58 -11.52
N VAL A 245 -13.43 8.51 -10.91
CA VAL A 245 -13.02 8.53 -9.50
C VAL A 245 -11.77 9.39 -9.34
N ALA A 246 -10.79 9.24 -10.24
CA ALA A 246 -9.56 10.00 -10.20
C ALA A 246 -9.79 11.49 -10.55
N GLU A 247 -10.68 11.79 -11.50
CA GLU A 247 -11.13 13.16 -11.79
C GLU A 247 -11.78 13.81 -10.57
N GLN A 248 -12.69 13.10 -9.89
CA GLN A 248 -13.31 13.61 -8.67
C GLN A 248 -12.31 13.84 -7.55
N VAL A 249 -11.21 13.06 -7.47
CA VAL A 249 -10.10 13.37 -6.56
C VAL A 249 -9.47 14.71 -6.94
N ALA A 250 -9.16 14.93 -8.22
CA ALA A 250 -8.57 16.19 -8.70
C ALA A 250 -9.49 17.40 -8.43
N GLU A 251 -10.81 17.25 -8.60
CA GLU A 251 -11.81 18.29 -8.32
C GLU A 251 -11.84 18.74 -6.85
N THR A 252 -11.35 17.91 -5.92
CA THR A 252 -11.19 18.32 -4.50
C THR A 252 -10.06 19.32 -4.28
N GLY A 253 -9.25 19.59 -5.31
CA GLY A 253 -8.02 20.38 -5.21
C GLY A 253 -6.82 19.58 -4.69
N TYR A 254 -6.93 18.25 -4.60
CA TYR A 254 -5.81 17.39 -4.28
C TYR A 254 -4.76 17.44 -5.38
N SER A 255 -3.48 17.43 -5.00
CA SER A 255 -2.35 17.22 -5.90
C SER A 255 -1.32 16.33 -5.21
N GLY A 256 -0.74 15.42 -5.98
CA GLY A 256 0.20 14.41 -5.51
C GLY A 256 -0.12 12.98 -5.99
N PRO A 257 0.61 11.99 -5.47
CA PRO A 257 0.44 10.59 -5.83
C PRO A 257 -0.90 10.04 -5.33
N LEU A 258 -1.58 9.28 -6.19
CA LEU A 258 -2.87 8.66 -5.88
C LEU A 258 -2.83 7.18 -6.24
N GLY A 259 -3.03 6.30 -5.28
CA GLY A 259 -3.21 4.87 -5.51
C GLY A 259 -4.65 4.45 -5.26
N VAL A 260 -5.27 3.75 -6.21
CA VAL A 260 -6.58 3.11 -6.02
C VAL A 260 -6.40 1.61 -6.06
N ASP A 261 -6.73 0.96 -4.94
CA ASP A 261 -6.70 -0.49 -4.83
C ASP A 261 -8.01 -1.06 -5.40
N SER A 262 -7.89 -2.04 -6.29
CA SER A 262 -8.99 -2.66 -7.03
C SER A 262 -8.86 -4.18 -6.99
N MET A 263 -9.98 -4.88 -7.14
CA MET A 263 -10.00 -6.34 -7.09
C MET A 263 -10.84 -6.92 -8.21
N GLN A 264 -10.26 -7.88 -8.91
CA GLN A 264 -10.98 -8.79 -9.78
C GLN A 264 -11.51 -9.93 -8.92
N PHE A 265 -12.79 -10.25 -9.05
CA PHE A 265 -13.42 -11.34 -8.33
C PHE A 265 -14.10 -12.30 -9.30
N GLN A 266 -14.29 -13.54 -8.85
CA GLN A 266 -15.06 -14.54 -9.58
C GLN A 266 -16.00 -15.26 -8.63
N SER A 267 -17.30 -15.05 -8.82
CA SER A 267 -18.37 -15.61 -8.00
C SER A 267 -19.30 -16.46 -8.86
N ASP A 268 -19.83 -17.55 -8.31
CA ASP A 268 -20.85 -18.37 -8.98
C ASP A 268 -22.13 -17.57 -9.27
N GLU A 269 -22.43 -16.57 -8.44
CA GLU A 269 -23.65 -15.76 -8.54
C GLU A 269 -23.48 -14.55 -9.47
N LEU A 270 -22.30 -13.91 -9.46
CA LEU A 270 -22.04 -12.66 -10.17
C LEU A 270 -21.17 -12.84 -11.43
N GLY A 271 -20.58 -14.02 -11.61
CA GLY A 271 -19.56 -14.25 -12.63
C GLY A 271 -18.24 -13.55 -12.29
N GLU A 272 -17.46 -13.29 -13.33
CA GLU A 272 -16.21 -12.53 -13.25
C GLU A 272 -16.50 -11.02 -13.33
N GLY A 273 -15.89 -10.25 -12.43
CA GLY A 273 -16.10 -8.80 -12.38
C GLY A 273 -14.99 -8.04 -11.69
N TRP A 274 -15.09 -6.71 -11.76
CA TRP A 274 -14.22 -5.79 -11.05
C TRP A 274 -14.96 -5.12 -9.91
N ARG A 275 -14.30 -5.07 -8.76
CA ARG A 275 -14.56 -4.13 -7.69
C ARG A 275 -13.51 -3.01 -7.81
N PRO A 276 -13.84 -1.88 -8.47
CA PRO A 276 -12.84 -0.91 -8.88
C PRO A 276 -12.28 -0.09 -7.72
N VAL A 277 -13.07 0.21 -6.68
CA VAL A 277 -12.65 1.10 -5.58
C VAL A 277 -12.72 0.35 -4.25
N GLN A 278 -11.67 -0.40 -3.90
CA GLN A 278 -11.56 -1.01 -2.58
C GLN A 278 -11.04 -0.04 -1.53
N ASP A 279 -9.96 0.67 -1.86
CA ASP A 279 -9.32 1.67 -1.00
C ASP A 279 -8.69 2.76 -1.89
N VAL A 280 -8.78 4.01 -1.41
CA VAL A 280 -8.20 5.18 -2.07
C VAL A 280 -7.08 5.70 -1.19
N ASN A 281 -5.89 5.84 -1.77
CA ASN A 281 -4.68 6.21 -1.07
C ASN A 281 -4.14 7.51 -1.69
N ALA A 282 -4.51 8.66 -1.15
CA ALA A 282 -4.01 9.97 -1.60
C ALA A 282 -2.63 10.27 -0.99
N ARG A 283 -1.67 9.39 -1.31
CA ARG A 283 -0.31 9.34 -0.78
C ARG A 283 0.56 8.41 -1.64
N PHE A 284 1.87 8.39 -1.41
CA PHE A 284 2.72 7.34 -1.99
C PHE A 284 2.26 5.96 -1.50
N THR A 285 2.42 4.96 -2.37
CA THR A 285 2.11 3.56 -2.07
C THR A 285 3.31 2.68 -2.41
N MET A 286 3.34 1.47 -1.86
CA MET A 286 4.34 0.49 -2.27
C MET A 286 4.24 0.16 -3.77
N GLY A 287 3.02 0.19 -4.32
CA GLY A 287 2.77 0.07 -5.76
C GLY A 287 3.46 1.17 -6.57
N ARG A 288 3.30 2.43 -6.15
CA ARG A 288 3.95 3.58 -6.80
C ARG A 288 5.47 3.47 -6.76
N CYS A 289 6.06 3.12 -5.62
CA CYS A 289 7.52 2.91 -5.53
C CYS A 289 7.97 1.72 -6.38
N ALA A 290 7.21 0.63 -6.41
CA ALA A 290 7.55 -0.56 -7.18
C ALA A 290 7.51 -0.32 -8.70
N LEU A 291 6.63 0.58 -9.19
CA LEU A 291 6.54 0.92 -10.61
C LEU A 291 7.84 1.48 -11.17
N GLU A 292 8.63 2.21 -10.39
CA GLU A 292 9.88 2.80 -10.91
C GLU A 292 10.89 1.73 -11.32
N TRP A 293 10.94 0.61 -10.59
CA TRP A 293 11.77 -0.54 -10.97
C TRP A 293 11.40 -1.13 -12.33
N SER A 294 10.18 -0.90 -12.86
CA SER A 294 9.76 -1.41 -14.16
C SER A 294 10.67 -0.99 -15.31
N THR A 295 11.28 0.19 -15.20
CA THR A 295 12.22 0.73 -16.20
C THR A 295 13.60 0.07 -16.11
N GLU A 296 13.96 -0.43 -14.94
CA GLU A 296 15.24 -1.09 -14.67
C GLU A 296 15.22 -2.59 -14.98
N LEU A 297 14.04 -3.22 -15.03
CA LEU A 297 13.94 -4.64 -15.33
C LEU A 297 14.50 -4.95 -16.73
N PRO A 298 15.36 -5.97 -16.90
CA PRO A 298 15.82 -6.39 -18.22
C PRO A 298 14.67 -6.83 -19.14
N VAL A 299 14.84 -6.72 -20.47
CA VAL A 299 13.84 -7.21 -21.42
C VAL A 299 13.63 -8.72 -21.24
N GLY A 300 12.37 -9.17 -21.29
CA GLY A 300 12.01 -10.58 -21.12
C GLY A 300 11.96 -11.06 -19.65
N THR A 301 12.08 -10.17 -18.68
CA THR A 301 11.93 -10.50 -17.25
C THR A 301 10.68 -9.89 -16.64
N ARG A 302 10.27 -10.47 -15.51
CA ARG A 302 9.30 -9.92 -14.57
C ARG A 302 9.99 -9.52 -13.27
N GLY A 303 9.33 -8.66 -12.50
CA GLY A 303 9.82 -8.19 -11.22
C GLY A 303 8.75 -8.31 -10.14
N THR A 304 9.13 -8.80 -8.96
CA THR A 304 8.27 -8.75 -7.77
C THR A 304 9.06 -8.15 -6.62
N VAL A 305 8.52 -7.09 -6.03
CA VAL A 305 8.96 -6.59 -4.72
C VAL A 305 8.23 -7.39 -3.65
N LEU A 306 8.94 -8.14 -2.81
CA LEU A 306 8.35 -8.95 -1.75
C LEU A 306 8.80 -8.49 -0.37
N ALA A 307 7.86 -8.50 0.58
CA ALA A 307 8.18 -8.52 1.99
C ALA A 307 8.75 -9.89 2.37
N ALA A 308 9.97 -9.88 2.90
CA ALA A 308 10.68 -11.07 3.34
C ALA A 308 11.06 -10.94 4.81
N SER A 309 10.94 -12.04 5.56
CA SER A 309 11.53 -12.18 6.89
C SER A 309 12.77 -13.06 6.81
N TRP A 310 13.73 -12.85 7.70
CA TRP A 310 14.96 -13.63 7.79
C TRP A 310 15.28 -13.99 9.24
N GLY A 311 15.77 -15.20 9.46
CA GLY A 311 16.15 -15.67 10.80
C GLY A 311 17.37 -14.95 11.36
N SER A 312 18.44 -14.85 10.56
CA SER A 312 19.69 -14.14 10.92
C SER A 312 19.98 -13.00 9.96
N ALA A 313 20.16 -11.79 10.49
CA ALA A 313 20.48 -10.59 9.71
C ALA A 313 21.87 -10.64 9.05
N GLU A 314 22.87 -11.22 9.72
CA GLU A 314 24.29 -11.11 9.34
C GLU A 314 24.66 -11.72 7.98
N SER A 315 23.82 -12.62 7.47
CA SER A 315 24.05 -13.33 6.21
C SER A 315 22.95 -13.11 5.18
N VAL A 316 21.97 -12.23 5.44
CA VAL A 316 20.85 -12.06 4.51
C VAL A 316 21.29 -11.55 3.13
N ASP A 317 22.25 -10.64 3.05
CA ASP A 317 22.71 -10.13 1.75
C ASP A 317 23.39 -11.20 0.92
N ARG A 318 24.23 -12.02 1.55
CA ARG A 318 24.85 -13.18 0.90
C ARG A 318 23.79 -14.19 0.48
N ARG A 319 22.76 -14.43 1.31
CA ARG A 319 21.65 -15.32 0.95
C ARG A 319 20.89 -14.77 -0.26
N VAL A 320 20.48 -13.50 -0.24
CA VAL A 320 19.75 -12.85 -1.32
C VAL A 320 20.57 -12.86 -2.62
N ALA A 321 21.85 -12.48 -2.56
CA ALA A 321 22.74 -12.47 -3.72
C ALA A 321 22.98 -13.87 -4.33
N SER A 322 22.88 -14.94 -3.54
CA SER A 322 23.04 -16.32 -4.01
C SER A 322 21.73 -16.98 -4.46
N LEU A 323 20.57 -16.30 -4.33
CA LEU A 323 19.28 -16.88 -4.74
C LEU A 323 19.24 -17.31 -6.21
N PRO A 324 19.81 -16.58 -7.19
CA PRO A 324 19.81 -17.00 -8.59
C PRO A 324 20.49 -18.37 -8.82
N GLU A 325 21.42 -18.77 -7.96
CA GLU A 325 22.09 -20.07 -8.04
C GLU A 325 21.22 -21.22 -7.48
N LYS A 326 20.25 -20.89 -6.62
CA LYS A 326 19.44 -21.85 -5.85
C LYS A 326 18.01 -21.97 -6.36
N VAL A 327 17.49 -20.93 -7.00
CA VAL A 327 16.10 -20.84 -7.45
C VAL A 327 16.07 -20.81 -8.97
N ALA A 328 15.61 -21.91 -9.56
CA ALA A 328 15.46 -22.00 -11.02
C ALA A 328 14.55 -20.89 -11.55
N GLY A 329 14.96 -20.24 -12.65
CA GLY A 329 14.22 -19.14 -13.29
C GLY A 329 14.41 -17.77 -12.63
N LEU A 330 15.05 -17.68 -11.47
CA LEU A 330 15.43 -16.41 -10.85
C LEU A 330 16.74 -15.90 -11.46
N ARG A 331 16.72 -14.70 -12.03
CA ARG A 331 17.90 -14.08 -12.65
C ARG A 331 18.68 -13.19 -11.70
N ASN A 332 17.97 -12.46 -10.85
CA ASN A 332 18.57 -11.55 -9.89
C ASN A 332 17.68 -11.40 -8.65
N ALA A 333 18.29 -11.07 -7.53
CA ALA A 333 17.59 -10.66 -6.33
C ALA A 333 18.37 -9.57 -5.59
N LEU A 334 17.67 -8.54 -5.13
CA LEU A 334 18.25 -7.40 -4.44
C LEU A 334 17.46 -7.08 -3.17
N ARG A 335 18.11 -7.08 -2.02
CA ARG A 335 17.56 -6.45 -0.82
C ARG A 335 17.81 -4.95 -0.91
N PHE A 336 16.74 -4.17 -0.84
CA PHE A 336 16.83 -2.71 -0.82
C PHE A 336 16.25 -2.14 0.49
N SER A 337 15.61 -2.98 1.30
CA SER A 337 15.06 -2.58 2.59
C SER A 337 15.31 -3.68 3.64
N PRO A 338 15.78 -3.32 4.85
CA PRO A 338 16.33 -2.01 5.18
C PRO A 338 17.64 -1.76 4.39
N PRO A 339 18.14 -0.53 4.25
CA PRO A 339 19.32 -0.28 3.42
C PRO A 339 20.64 -0.68 4.11
N GLU A 340 20.66 -0.83 5.43
CA GLU A 340 21.89 -1.16 6.17
C GLU A 340 22.31 -2.62 5.97
N SER A 341 23.62 -2.88 6.02
CA SER A 341 24.22 -4.21 5.95
C SER A 341 25.19 -4.44 7.12
N PRO A 342 24.92 -5.41 8.04
CA PRO A 342 23.72 -6.23 8.09
C PRO A 342 22.49 -5.41 8.54
N PRO A 343 21.26 -5.83 8.19
CA PRO A 343 20.05 -5.15 8.61
C PRO A 343 19.87 -5.21 10.13
N THR A 344 19.26 -4.16 10.69
CA THR A 344 18.90 -4.13 12.12
C THR A 344 17.53 -4.75 12.42
N THR A 345 16.73 -5.02 11.39
CA THR A 345 15.41 -5.65 11.47
C THR A 345 15.48 -7.11 11.01
N GLY A 346 14.54 -7.94 11.49
CA GLY A 346 14.38 -9.34 11.05
C GLY A 346 13.56 -9.52 9.76
N ALA A 347 13.24 -8.42 9.08
CA ALA A 347 12.44 -8.41 7.85
C ALA A 347 12.67 -7.12 7.06
N GLY A 348 12.31 -7.13 5.78
CA GLY A 348 12.37 -5.99 4.89
C GLY A 348 11.88 -6.35 3.48
N LEU A 349 12.33 -5.62 2.46
CA LEU A 349 11.88 -5.81 1.08
C LEU A 349 13.02 -6.29 0.18
N VAL A 350 12.67 -7.21 -0.70
CA VAL A 350 13.56 -7.79 -1.70
C VAL A 350 12.89 -7.66 -3.07
N LEU A 351 13.61 -7.14 -4.04
CA LEU A 351 13.25 -7.20 -5.45
C LEU A 351 13.74 -8.54 -6.02
N LEU A 352 12.82 -9.34 -6.56
CA LEU A 352 13.12 -10.55 -7.32
C LEU A 352 12.92 -10.26 -8.81
N VAL A 353 13.90 -10.63 -9.63
CA VAL A 353 13.85 -10.50 -11.09
C VAL A 353 13.99 -11.89 -11.70
N TYR A 354 13.00 -12.32 -12.47
CA TYR A 354 12.93 -13.68 -12.99
C TYR A 354 12.44 -13.74 -14.44
N ASP A 355 12.69 -14.88 -15.09
CA ASP A 355 12.24 -15.16 -16.45
C ASP A 355 10.72 -15.04 -16.59
N LYS A 356 10.26 -14.41 -17.68
CA LYS A 356 8.82 -14.25 -17.94
C LYS A 356 8.07 -15.59 -18.08
N GLU A 357 8.76 -16.62 -18.56
CA GLU A 357 8.18 -17.96 -18.75
C GLU A 357 8.13 -18.80 -17.46
N GLY A 358 8.82 -18.38 -16.41
CA GLY A 358 8.79 -19.05 -15.12
C GLY A 358 7.46 -18.86 -14.39
N ASP A 359 7.09 -19.85 -13.57
CA ASP A 359 5.98 -19.69 -12.62
C ASP A 359 6.40 -18.75 -11.49
N ALA A 360 5.83 -17.54 -11.51
CA ALA A 360 6.11 -16.51 -10.53
C ALA A 360 5.84 -16.99 -9.10
N LEU A 361 4.76 -17.74 -8.85
CA LEU A 361 4.39 -18.17 -7.51
C LEU A 361 5.40 -19.18 -6.95
N GLU A 362 5.86 -20.13 -7.79
CA GLU A 362 6.85 -21.12 -7.38
C GLU A 362 8.21 -20.45 -7.09
N ILE A 363 8.65 -19.55 -7.96
CA ILE A 363 9.92 -18.81 -7.82
C ILE A 363 9.89 -17.94 -6.56
N GLU A 364 8.84 -17.15 -6.37
CA GLU A 364 8.66 -16.29 -5.20
C GLU A 364 8.64 -17.11 -3.90
N ALA A 365 7.93 -18.23 -3.87
CA ALA A 365 7.87 -19.10 -2.70
C ALA A 365 9.22 -19.77 -2.41
N ALA A 366 9.95 -20.21 -3.43
CA ALA A 366 11.29 -20.78 -3.27
C ALA A 366 12.30 -19.75 -2.76
N ALA A 367 12.27 -18.53 -3.30
CA ALA A 367 13.12 -17.42 -2.86
C ALA A 367 12.85 -17.06 -1.39
N LEU A 368 11.58 -16.92 -0.98
CA LEU A 368 11.23 -16.61 0.40
C LEU A 368 11.69 -17.70 1.39
N ARG A 369 11.55 -18.98 1.03
CA ARG A 369 12.06 -20.10 1.86
C ARG A 369 13.58 -20.00 2.02
N ALA A 370 14.31 -19.82 0.92
CA ALA A 370 15.76 -19.71 0.94
C ALA A 370 16.28 -18.46 1.70
N ILE A 371 15.53 -17.36 1.73
CA ILE A 371 15.85 -16.18 2.56
C ILE A 371 15.67 -16.47 4.04
N GLN A 372 14.61 -17.20 4.40
CA GLN A 372 14.25 -17.54 5.79
C GLN A 372 15.18 -18.57 6.44
N GLU A 373 15.79 -19.45 5.66
CA GLU A 373 16.74 -20.46 6.15
C GLU A 373 17.87 -19.83 7.00
N SER A 374 17.99 -20.27 8.25
CA SER A 374 19.16 -19.94 9.07
C SER A 374 20.31 -20.81 8.58
N THR A 375 21.29 -20.20 7.91
CA THR A 375 22.59 -20.85 7.70
C THR A 375 23.42 -20.67 8.97
N ASP A 376 22.95 -21.23 10.08
CA ASP A 376 23.79 -21.51 11.25
C ASP A 376 24.40 -22.89 11.05
N THR A 377 25.48 -22.93 10.27
CA THR A 377 26.45 -24.04 10.25
C THR A 377 27.84 -23.48 10.10
#